data_AF-A0A328BCD6-F1
#
_entry.id   AF-A0A328BCD6-F1
#
_cell.length_a   1.000
_cell.length_b   1.000
_cell.length_c   1.000
_cell.angle_alpha   90.00
_cell.angle_beta   90.00
_cell.angle_gamma   90.00
#
_symmetry.space_group_name_H-M   'P 1'
#
loop_
_entity.id
_entity.type
_entity.pdbx_description
1 polymer ?
#
loop_
_entity_poly.entity_id
_entity_poly.type
_entity_poly.pdbx_seq_one_letter_code
_entity_poly.pdbx_strand_id
1 'polypeptide(L)'
;MKVPLLAIPAFLLATALTPVAGAQVPPPSLGLPIACEPGRTCEVQHHMDRDPGPGARDYRCGSKTYDGHTGLDIRVPDMAAQRRGVAVLAAAAGKVLRTRDGVLDRVVGQGGLDPKDPQGCGNAVVIDHGGGWLTSYCHMAQGSVTVKPGDPVAAGQPLGKVGLSGLTEFPHVHVEVRRGGKVVDPFAPDMSNPAACSAQAGLWNAATAAKLAYKAGAILNAGFAEAQPTMVDVENGAVKPFSAASPWLIVYVRAITLLPGDETELVLKGADGTVLAQVRRPPLARWRAQDLQLVGKRRPPTGWARGTYTADYRVWRDGKVALSRRLEVRL
;
A
#
# COMPACT_ATOMS: atom_id res chain seq x y z
N MET A 1 30.42 -66.15 65.20
CA MET A 1 30.76 -65.16 64.16
C MET A 1 29.50 -64.88 63.35
N LYS A 2 28.88 -63.70 63.50
CA LYS A 2 27.67 -63.29 62.78
C LYS A 2 28.09 -62.28 61.70
N VAL A 3 27.81 -62.58 60.44
CA VAL A 3 28.00 -61.66 59.30
C VAL A 3 26.70 -60.87 59.11
N PRO A 4 26.71 -59.52 59.03
CA PRO A 4 25.50 -58.78 58.74
C PRO A 4 25.29 -58.69 57.21
N LEU A 5 24.05 -58.91 56.79
CA LEU A 5 23.58 -58.77 55.41
C LEU A 5 23.32 -57.27 55.14
N LEU A 6 24.05 -56.67 54.20
CA LEU A 6 23.78 -55.30 53.72
C LEU A 6 22.57 -55.32 52.77
N ALA A 7 21.53 -54.55 53.09
CA ALA A 7 20.43 -54.27 52.18
C ALA A 7 20.83 -53.15 51.21
N ILE A 8 20.78 -53.44 49.90
CA ILE A 8 20.99 -52.46 48.82
C ILE A 8 19.62 -51.84 48.48
N PRO A 9 19.45 -50.50 48.54
CA PRO A 9 18.20 -49.88 48.15
C PRO A 9 18.10 -49.86 46.62
N ALA A 10 17.03 -50.46 46.08
CA ALA A 10 16.68 -50.34 44.68
C ALA A 10 16.18 -48.92 44.38
N PHE A 11 17.03 -48.10 43.77
CA PHE A 11 16.63 -46.81 43.22
C PHE A 11 15.81 -47.04 41.95
N LEU A 12 14.48 -46.91 42.07
CA LEU A 12 13.56 -46.79 40.94
C LEU A 12 13.83 -45.46 40.23
N LEU A 13 14.50 -45.52 39.07
CA LEU A 13 14.73 -44.39 38.20
C LEU A 13 13.41 -44.04 37.49
N ALA A 14 12.62 -43.14 38.08
CA ALA A 14 11.45 -42.58 37.43
C ALA A 14 11.90 -41.66 36.28
N THR A 15 11.86 -42.15 35.05
CA THR A 15 12.04 -41.33 33.85
C THR A 15 10.87 -40.36 33.74
N ALA A 16 11.09 -39.11 34.18
CA ALA A 16 10.15 -38.02 33.96
C ALA A 16 10.05 -37.76 32.44
N LEU A 17 8.95 -38.18 31.83
CA LEU A 17 8.55 -37.76 30.49
C LEU A 17 8.26 -36.26 30.55
N THR A 18 9.24 -35.43 30.21
CA THR A 18 9.01 -34.01 29.96
C THR A 18 8.09 -33.88 28.75
N PRO A 19 6.93 -33.19 28.85
CA PRO A 19 6.10 -32.95 27.70
C PRO A 19 6.92 -32.19 26.66
N VAL A 20 7.07 -32.75 25.47
CA VAL A 20 7.65 -32.05 24.32
C VAL A 20 6.68 -30.92 24.00
N ALA A 21 7.00 -29.71 24.45
CA ALA A 21 6.32 -28.51 24.02
C ALA A 21 6.39 -28.48 22.49
N GLY A 22 5.25 -28.62 21.81
CA GLY A 22 5.18 -28.58 20.36
C GLY A 22 5.89 -27.32 19.86
N ALA A 23 6.87 -27.49 18.98
CA ALA A 23 7.66 -26.38 18.47
C ALA A 23 6.73 -25.32 17.89
N GLN A 24 6.69 -24.14 18.51
CA GLN A 24 5.82 -23.06 18.07
C GLN A 24 6.30 -22.57 16.71
N VAL A 25 5.48 -22.73 15.67
CA VAL A 25 5.80 -22.25 14.33
C VAL A 25 6.07 -20.72 14.41
N PRO A 26 7.24 -20.25 13.98
CA PRO A 26 7.59 -18.84 14.07
C PRO A 26 6.67 -17.98 13.17
N PRO A 27 6.54 -16.67 13.46
CA PRO A 27 5.84 -15.76 12.55
C PRO A 27 6.42 -15.80 11.13
N PRO A 28 5.59 -15.67 10.08
CA PRO A 28 6.07 -15.63 8.71
C PRO A 28 6.91 -14.36 8.46
N SER A 29 7.97 -14.49 7.67
CA SER A 29 8.72 -13.35 7.15
C SER A 29 8.12 -12.89 5.82
N LEU A 30 7.46 -11.73 5.83
CA LEU A 30 6.66 -11.24 4.71
C LEU A 30 7.51 -10.46 3.69
N GLY A 31 7.44 -10.87 2.43
CA GLY A 31 7.91 -10.16 1.25
C GLY A 31 6.87 -9.16 0.73
N LEU A 32 7.26 -8.38 -0.29
CA LEU A 32 6.36 -7.40 -0.89
C LEU A 32 5.22 -8.12 -1.62
N PRO A 33 3.94 -7.85 -1.31
CA PRO A 33 2.81 -8.63 -1.81
C PRO A 33 2.33 -8.20 -3.20
N ILE A 34 3.13 -7.41 -3.92
CA ILE A 34 2.77 -6.79 -5.19
C ILE A 34 4.02 -6.55 -6.04
N ALA A 35 3.93 -6.81 -7.34
CA ALA A 35 5.01 -6.62 -8.31
C ALA A 35 5.09 -5.15 -8.76
N CYS A 36 5.49 -4.27 -7.84
CA CYS A 36 5.67 -2.83 -8.09
C CYS A 36 6.89 -2.28 -7.35
N GLU A 37 7.20 -1.00 -7.60
CA GLU A 37 8.23 -0.24 -6.92
C GLU A 37 7.58 0.84 -6.04
N PRO A 38 7.48 0.63 -4.71
CA PRO A 38 6.94 1.63 -3.79
C PRO A 38 7.66 2.98 -3.91
N GLY A 39 6.91 4.08 -4.04
CA GLY A 39 7.48 5.41 -4.30
C GLY A 39 7.61 5.79 -5.79
N ARG A 40 7.42 4.82 -6.69
CA ARG A 40 7.58 5.01 -8.15
C ARG A 40 6.37 4.52 -8.94
N THR A 41 5.97 3.26 -8.78
CA THR A 41 4.87 2.65 -9.55
C THR A 41 3.71 2.16 -8.69
N CYS A 42 3.82 2.31 -7.38
CA CYS A 42 2.76 2.07 -6.42
C CYS A 42 3.05 2.86 -5.14
N GLU A 43 2.02 3.04 -4.32
CA GLU A 43 2.15 3.67 -3.00
C GLU A 43 1.32 2.90 -1.99
N VAL A 44 1.80 2.86 -0.75
CA VAL A 44 0.92 2.47 0.35
C VAL A 44 -0.15 3.55 0.45
N GLN A 45 -1.43 3.21 0.43
CA GLN A 45 -2.53 4.16 0.57
C GLN A 45 -3.07 4.17 2.01
N HIS A 46 -3.33 3.01 2.60
CA HIS A 46 -3.80 2.87 3.98
C HIS A 46 -3.01 1.78 4.72
N HIS A 47 -2.72 2.03 5.99
CA HIS A 47 -2.22 1.04 6.95
C HIS A 47 -3.37 0.55 7.82
N MET A 48 -3.15 -0.49 8.62
CA MET A 48 -4.16 -1.01 9.53
C MET A 48 -4.54 0.07 10.55
N ASP A 49 -5.84 0.14 10.84
CA ASP A 49 -6.36 0.89 11.98
C ASP A 49 -6.12 0.11 13.27
N ARG A 50 -5.37 0.73 14.20
CA ARG A 50 -5.08 0.16 15.52
C ARG A 50 -5.91 0.83 16.62
N ASP A 51 -6.72 1.83 16.30
CA ASP A 51 -7.61 2.50 17.26
C ASP A 51 -9.02 2.71 16.65
N PRO A 52 -9.79 1.63 16.43
CA PRO A 52 -11.11 1.73 15.79
C PRO A 52 -12.05 2.69 16.49
N GLY A 53 -12.70 3.53 15.68
CA GLY A 53 -13.58 4.61 16.07
C GLY A 53 -13.18 5.94 15.40
N PRO A 54 -13.76 7.07 15.85
CA PRO A 54 -13.46 8.40 15.31
C PRO A 54 -11.98 8.81 15.43
N GLY A 55 -11.20 8.08 16.23
CA GLY A 55 -9.78 8.28 16.48
C GLY A 55 -8.83 7.48 15.59
N ALA A 56 -9.34 6.77 14.56
CA ALA A 56 -8.59 5.83 13.71
C ALA A 56 -7.15 6.27 13.42
N ARG A 57 -6.20 5.39 13.78
CA ARG A 57 -4.75 5.66 13.75
C ARG A 57 -3.98 4.45 13.25
N ASP A 58 -2.97 4.73 12.43
CA ASP A 58 -2.02 3.71 12.02
C ASP A 58 -0.99 3.41 13.13
N TYR A 59 -0.12 2.42 12.90
CA TYR A 59 0.94 2.02 13.84
C TYR A 59 1.93 3.13 14.24
N ARG A 60 1.94 4.27 13.54
CA ARG A 60 2.74 5.46 13.87
C ARG A 60 1.91 6.58 14.46
N CYS A 61 0.66 6.33 14.89
CA CYS A 61 -0.30 7.35 15.30
C CYS A 61 -0.64 8.34 14.17
N GLY A 62 -0.35 7.98 12.92
CA GLY A 62 -0.66 8.81 11.77
C GLY A 62 -2.09 8.58 11.29
N SER A 63 -2.54 9.49 10.43
CA SER A 63 -3.89 9.48 9.83
C SER A 63 -3.96 8.67 8.53
N LYS A 64 -2.97 7.82 8.25
CA LYS A 64 -2.90 7.07 6.99
C LYS A 64 -3.65 5.74 7.11
N THR A 65 -4.90 5.82 7.56
CA THR A 65 -5.85 4.73 7.76
C THR A 65 -7.28 5.31 7.72
N TYR A 66 -8.29 4.48 7.93
CA TYR A 66 -9.67 4.86 8.19
C TYR A 66 -10.29 3.88 9.20
N ASP A 67 -11.40 4.28 9.83
CA ASP A 67 -12.04 3.50 10.89
C ASP A 67 -12.34 2.06 10.46
N GLY A 68 -11.77 1.10 11.20
CA GLY A 68 -11.99 -0.32 11.01
C GLY A 68 -11.18 -0.95 9.86
N HIS A 69 -10.22 -0.25 9.28
CA HIS A 69 -9.35 -0.82 8.25
C HIS A 69 -8.44 -1.92 8.81
N THR A 70 -8.51 -3.14 8.28
CA THR A 70 -7.89 -4.32 8.92
C THR A 70 -6.51 -4.71 8.36
N GLY A 71 -5.95 -3.96 7.41
CA GLY A 71 -4.78 -4.43 6.68
C GLY A 71 -3.93 -3.34 6.06
N LEU A 72 -3.20 -3.70 5.01
CA LEU A 72 -2.36 -2.80 4.24
C LEU A 72 -2.89 -2.67 2.82
N ASP A 73 -3.19 -1.44 2.39
CA ASP A 73 -3.56 -1.14 1.02
C ASP A 73 -2.36 -0.62 0.26
N ILE A 74 -1.94 -1.34 -0.79
CA ILE A 74 -0.91 -0.89 -1.73
C ILE A 74 -1.56 -0.64 -3.08
N ARG A 75 -1.68 0.64 -3.44
CA ARG A 75 -2.37 1.09 -4.66
C ARG A 75 -1.41 1.25 -5.82
N VAL A 76 -1.91 0.98 -7.01
CA VAL A 76 -1.28 1.40 -8.27
C VAL A 76 -1.77 2.83 -8.61
N PRO A 77 -1.05 3.58 -9.46
CA PRO A 77 -1.32 5.01 -9.67
C PRO A 77 -2.68 5.29 -10.32
N ASP A 78 -3.16 4.41 -11.19
CA ASP A 78 -4.35 4.62 -12.01
C ASP A 78 -4.86 3.30 -12.63
N MET A 79 -6.03 3.37 -13.25
CA MET A 79 -6.64 2.24 -13.96
C MET A 79 -5.84 1.83 -15.20
N ALA A 80 -4.99 2.70 -15.78
CA ALA A 80 -4.12 2.29 -16.88
C ALA A 80 -3.02 1.34 -16.39
N ALA A 81 -2.46 1.57 -15.20
CA ALA A 81 -1.54 0.66 -14.54
C ALA A 81 -2.22 -0.67 -14.20
N GLN A 82 -3.45 -0.62 -13.67
CA GLN A 82 -4.25 -1.81 -13.41
C GLN A 82 -4.46 -2.64 -14.69
N ARG A 83 -4.88 -2.01 -15.80
CA ARG A 83 -5.09 -2.67 -17.09
C ARG A 83 -3.83 -3.27 -17.70
N ARG A 84 -2.65 -2.64 -17.51
CA ARG A 84 -1.35 -3.22 -17.91
C ARG A 84 -1.04 -4.52 -17.15
N GLY A 85 -1.67 -4.72 -15.99
CA GLY A 85 -1.53 -5.88 -15.14
C GLY A 85 -0.37 -5.74 -14.18
N VAL A 86 -0.68 -5.60 -12.90
CA VAL A 86 0.30 -5.62 -11.81
C VAL A 86 0.05 -6.87 -10.98
N ALA A 87 1.06 -7.75 -10.86
CA ALA A 87 0.88 -9.02 -10.17
C ALA A 87 0.73 -8.82 -8.66
N VAL A 88 -0.22 -9.55 -8.06
CA VAL A 88 -0.30 -9.76 -6.61
C VAL A 88 0.56 -10.98 -6.29
N LEU A 89 1.42 -10.86 -5.28
CA LEU A 89 2.43 -11.85 -4.94
C LEU A 89 2.18 -12.43 -3.55
N ALA A 90 2.41 -13.73 -3.38
CA ALA A 90 2.44 -14.34 -2.06
C ALA A 90 3.53 -13.68 -1.20
N ALA A 91 3.16 -13.05 -0.09
CA ALA A 91 4.11 -12.41 0.82
C ALA A 91 5.04 -13.44 1.48
N ALA A 92 4.56 -14.64 1.77
CA ALA A 92 5.36 -15.73 2.32
C ALA A 92 4.93 -17.07 1.72
N ALA A 93 5.80 -18.08 1.84
CA ALA A 93 5.47 -19.43 1.43
C ALA A 93 4.35 -20.02 2.30
N GLY A 94 3.53 -20.90 1.74
CA GLY A 94 2.43 -21.52 2.44
C GLY A 94 1.57 -22.40 1.55
N LYS A 95 0.35 -22.68 2.00
CA LYS A 95 -0.66 -23.43 1.26
C LYS A 95 -1.87 -22.55 1.02
N VAL A 96 -2.40 -22.55 -0.20
CA VAL A 96 -3.64 -21.82 -0.50
C VAL A 96 -4.80 -22.47 0.24
N LEU A 97 -5.43 -21.71 1.12
CA LEU A 97 -6.55 -22.16 1.95
C LEU A 97 -7.89 -21.94 1.24
N ARG A 98 -8.09 -20.76 0.68
CA ARG A 98 -9.34 -20.34 0.00
C ARG A 98 -9.04 -19.40 -1.15
N THR A 99 -9.91 -19.42 -2.14
CA THR A 99 -9.90 -18.47 -3.26
C THR A 99 -11.32 -18.02 -3.57
N ARG A 100 -11.45 -16.82 -4.16
CA ARG A 100 -12.67 -16.35 -4.81
C ARG A 100 -12.29 -15.64 -6.09
N ASP A 101 -12.99 -15.95 -7.17
CA ASP A 101 -12.83 -15.27 -8.45
C ASP A 101 -14.20 -15.11 -9.14
N GLY A 102 -14.30 -14.17 -10.08
CA GLY A 102 -15.51 -13.89 -10.86
C GLY A 102 -16.28 -12.63 -10.46
N VAL A 103 -15.91 -11.96 -9.35
CA VAL A 103 -16.48 -10.66 -8.96
C VAL A 103 -15.98 -9.59 -9.94
N LEU A 104 -16.91 -8.81 -10.50
CA LEU A 104 -16.60 -7.74 -11.46
C LEU A 104 -15.69 -6.66 -10.84
N ASP A 105 -14.75 -6.16 -11.63
CA ASP A 105 -14.04 -4.92 -11.33
C ASP A 105 -14.97 -3.73 -11.56
N ARG A 106 -15.30 -2.98 -10.51
CA ARG A 106 -16.16 -1.80 -10.59
C ARG A 106 -15.81 -0.79 -9.50
N VAL A 107 -15.81 0.49 -9.84
CA VAL A 107 -15.78 1.55 -8.81
C VAL A 107 -17.13 1.50 -8.10
N VAL A 108 -17.13 1.19 -6.80
CA VAL A 108 -18.32 1.42 -6.00
C VAL A 108 -18.41 2.92 -5.77
N GLY A 109 -19.42 3.59 -6.35
CA GLY A 109 -19.62 5.03 -6.17
C GLY A 109 -19.83 5.38 -4.70
N GLN A 110 -19.48 6.61 -4.30
CA GLN A 110 -19.70 7.11 -2.94
C GLN A 110 -21.19 7.09 -2.60
N GLY A 111 -21.64 6.00 -1.97
CA GLY A 111 -23.06 5.75 -1.73
C GLY A 111 -23.37 4.52 -0.88
N GLY A 112 -22.40 4.03 -0.12
CA GLY A 112 -22.61 2.96 0.86
C GLY A 112 -21.82 1.70 0.53
N LEU A 113 -20.56 1.66 0.96
CA LEU A 113 -19.90 0.40 1.24
C LEU A 113 -20.64 -0.19 2.45
N ASP A 114 -21.43 -1.26 2.28
CA ASP A 114 -21.90 -2.02 3.44
C ASP A 114 -20.71 -2.87 3.92
N PRO A 115 -20.11 -2.62 5.10
CA PRO A 115 -19.01 -3.46 5.60
C PRO A 115 -19.41 -4.93 5.78
N LYS A 116 -20.72 -5.22 5.77
CA LYS A 116 -21.30 -6.56 5.82
C LYS A 116 -21.53 -7.16 4.44
N ASP A 117 -21.19 -6.50 3.34
CA ASP A 117 -21.27 -7.08 2.00
C ASP A 117 -20.42 -8.36 1.98
N PRO A 118 -21.02 -9.55 1.73
CA PRO A 118 -20.29 -10.80 1.64
C PRO A 118 -19.18 -10.77 0.57
N GLN A 119 -19.22 -9.81 -0.35
CA GLN A 119 -18.23 -9.57 -1.40
C GLN A 119 -17.23 -8.44 -1.08
N GLY A 120 -17.15 -7.96 0.17
CA GLY A 120 -16.26 -6.86 0.59
C GLY A 120 -14.82 -6.98 0.07
N CYS A 121 -14.19 -8.13 0.26
CA CYS A 121 -12.82 -8.44 -0.21
C CYS A 121 -12.71 -8.73 -1.73
N GLY A 122 -13.80 -8.75 -2.49
CA GLY A 122 -13.79 -9.00 -3.93
C GLY A 122 -13.19 -10.35 -4.31
N ASN A 123 -12.51 -10.44 -5.45
CA ASN A 123 -11.69 -11.61 -5.78
C ASN A 123 -10.47 -11.66 -4.86
N ALA A 124 -10.14 -12.85 -4.39
CA ALA A 124 -9.18 -12.99 -3.31
C ALA A 124 -8.49 -14.35 -3.25
N VAL A 125 -7.35 -14.35 -2.57
CA VAL A 125 -6.61 -15.56 -2.18
C VAL A 125 -6.31 -15.48 -0.68
N VAL A 126 -6.43 -16.59 0.03
CA VAL A 126 -5.99 -16.73 1.43
C VAL A 126 -4.92 -17.82 1.49
N ILE A 127 -3.77 -17.50 2.08
CA ILE A 127 -2.66 -18.44 2.28
C ILE A 127 -2.53 -18.76 3.76
N ASP A 128 -2.43 -20.06 4.07
CA ASP A 128 -2.05 -20.58 5.38
C ASP A 128 -0.54 -20.83 5.44
N HIS A 129 0.11 -20.21 6.42
CA HIS A 129 1.55 -20.31 6.66
C HIS A 129 1.92 -21.29 7.78
N GLY A 130 0.92 -21.96 8.38
CA GLY A 130 1.08 -22.76 9.58
C GLY A 130 1.07 -21.94 10.87
N GLY A 131 0.99 -22.60 12.02
CA GLY A 131 1.01 -21.91 13.33
C GLY A 131 -0.18 -20.96 13.57
N GLY A 132 -1.25 -21.09 12.79
CA GLY A 132 -2.41 -20.21 12.81
C GLY A 132 -2.21 -18.87 12.10
N TRP A 133 -1.13 -18.70 11.34
CA TRP A 133 -0.85 -17.50 10.55
C TRP A 133 -1.48 -17.58 9.17
N LEU A 134 -2.28 -16.56 8.83
CA LEU A 134 -2.90 -16.43 7.51
C LEU A 134 -2.56 -15.08 6.89
N THR A 135 -2.41 -15.04 5.56
CA THR A 135 -2.47 -13.80 4.78
C THR A 135 -3.64 -13.85 3.80
N SER A 136 -4.39 -12.76 3.69
CA SER A 136 -5.46 -12.60 2.70
C SER A 136 -5.08 -11.48 1.72
N TYR A 137 -5.33 -11.69 0.43
CA TYR A 137 -5.08 -10.74 -0.65
C TYR A 137 -6.42 -10.46 -1.32
N CYS A 138 -6.92 -9.23 -1.20
CA CYS A 138 -8.25 -8.83 -1.65
C CYS A 138 -8.19 -7.89 -2.87
N HIS A 139 -9.36 -7.64 -3.45
CA HIS A 139 -9.59 -6.70 -4.56
C HIS A 139 -8.84 -7.07 -5.84
N MET A 140 -8.61 -8.37 -6.06
CA MET A 140 -7.91 -8.87 -7.24
C MET A 140 -8.79 -8.71 -8.51
N ALA A 141 -8.15 -8.62 -9.68
CA ALA A 141 -8.87 -8.43 -10.94
C ALA A 141 -9.70 -9.65 -11.28
N GLN A 142 -10.87 -9.42 -11.88
CA GLN A 142 -11.75 -10.51 -12.31
C GLN A 142 -11.05 -11.48 -13.26
N GLY A 143 -11.15 -12.77 -12.99
CA GLY A 143 -10.57 -13.84 -13.81
C GLY A 143 -9.04 -13.91 -13.73
N SER A 144 -8.42 -13.19 -12.78
CA SER A 144 -6.96 -13.13 -12.67
C SER A 144 -6.37 -14.12 -11.68
N VAL A 145 -7.17 -14.78 -10.85
CA VAL A 145 -6.66 -15.69 -9.82
C VAL A 145 -6.13 -16.97 -10.47
N THR A 146 -4.84 -17.27 -10.27
CA THR A 146 -4.15 -18.38 -10.95
C THR A 146 -3.90 -19.61 -10.08
N VAL A 147 -4.26 -19.56 -8.81
CA VAL A 147 -4.05 -20.64 -7.83
C VAL A 147 -5.37 -21.21 -7.33
N LYS A 148 -5.34 -22.40 -6.73
CA LYS A 148 -6.51 -23.12 -6.22
C LYS A 148 -6.29 -23.56 -4.77
N PRO A 149 -7.37 -23.76 -3.99
CA PRO A 149 -7.25 -24.33 -2.65
C PRO A 149 -6.49 -25.65 -2.68
N GLY A 150 -5.49 -25.79 -1.81
CA GLY A 150 -4.61 -26.95 -1.78
C GLY A 150 -3.21 -26.70 -2.33
N ASP A 151 -3.04 -25.72 -3.22
CA ASP A 151 -1.76 -25.47 -3.89
C ASP A 151 -0.68 -25.01 -2.90
N PRO A 152 0.55 -25.56 -2.95
CA PRO A 152 1.69 -24.94 -2.30
C PRO A 152 2.11 -23.69 -3.08
N VAL A 153 2.50 -22.64 -2.37
CA VAL A 153 3.00 -21.39 -2.97
C VAL A 153 4.32 -20.99 -2.32
N ALA A 154 5.26 -20.50 -3.13
CA ALA A 154 6.50 -19.89 -2.66
C ALA A 154 6.32 -18.39 -2.37
N ALA A 155 7.17 -17.83 -1.51
CA ALA A 155 7.23 -16.38 -1.34
C ALA A 155 7.58 -15.70 -2.68
N GLY A 156 6.86 -14.64 -3.04
CA GLY A 156 7.00 -13.93 -4.32
C GLY A 156 6.27 -14.59 -5.50
N GLN A 157 5.61 -15.74 -5.31
CA GLN A 157 4.84 -16.38 -6.39
C GLN A 157 3.63 -15.52 -6.78
N PRO A 158 3.39 -15.27 -8.08
CA PRO A 158 2.17 -14.63 -8.54
C PRO A 158 0.90 -15.42 -8.18
N LEU A 159 -0.08 -14.73 -7.62
CA LEU A 159 -1.40 -15.26 -7.23
C LEU A 159 -2.50 -14.83 -8.20
N GLY A 160 -2.27 -13.70 -8.88
CA GLY A 160 -3.16 -13.07 -9.84
C GLY A 160 -2.77 -11.62 -10.05
N LYS A 161 -3.72 -10.73 -10.34
CA LYS A 161 -3.45 -9.32 -10.64
C LYS A 161 -4.23 -8.37 -9.73
N VAL A 162 -3.68 -7.18 -9.51
CA VAL A 162 -4.38 -6.04 -8.89
C VAL A 162 -5.64 -5.73 -9.68
N GLY A 163 -6.75 -5.58 -9.00
CA GLY A 163 -8.05 -5.29 -9.60
C GLY A 163 -8.75 -4.12 -8.95
N LEU A 164 -10.08 -4.15 -9.06
CA LEU A 164 -11.01 -3.19 -8.50
C LEU A 164 -12.32 -3.90 -8.10
N SER A 165 -12.20 -5.16 -7.67
CA SER A 165 -13.36 -5.98 -7.30
C SER A 165 -13.71 -5.80 -5.81
N GLY A 166 -14.99 -6.02 -5.48
CA GLY A 166 -15.49 -5.84 -4.12
C GLY A 166 -15.69 -4.38 -3.75
N LEU A 167 -15.51 -4.05 -2.47
CA LEU A 167 -15.76 -2.73 -1.90
C LEU A 167 -14.49 -1.88 -1.99
N THR A 168 -14.22 -1.31 -3.16
CA THR A 168 -13.03 -0.50 -3.41
C THR A 168 -13.32 0.69 -4.33
N GLU A 169 -12.61 1.80 -4.09
CA GLU A 169 -12.74 3.05 -4.84
C GLU A 169 -11.57 3.30 -5.81
N PHE A 170 -10.47 2.55 -5.70
CA PHE A 170 -9.25 2.72 -6.50
C PHE A 170 -8.47 1.41 -6.63
N PRO A 171 -7.69 1.20 -7.70
CA PRO A 171 -7.02 -0.07 -7.95
C PRO A 171 -5.88 -0.31 -6.96
N HIS A 172 -6.00 -1.36 -6.16
CA HIS A 172 -5.03 -1.71 -5.12
C HIS A 172 -5.09 -3.20 -4.77
N VAL A 173 -4.10 -3.67 -4.02
CA VAL A 173 -4.22 -4.91 -3.25
C VAL A 173 -4.34 -4.55 -1.78
N HIS A 174 -5.35 -5.11 -1.12
CA HIS A 174 -5.47 -5.09 0.33
C HIS A 174 -4.89 -6.39 0.89
N VAL A 175 -3.99 -6.28 1.86
CA VAL A 175 -3.34 -7.41 2.51
C VAL A 175 -3.65 -7.42 3.99
N GLU A 176 -4.37 -8.44 4.44
CA GLU A 176 -4.71 -8.67 5.84
C GLU A 176 -3.86 -9.81 6.40
N VAL A 177 -3.30 -9.63 7.59
CA VAL A 177 -2.60 -10.70 8.32
C VAL A 177 -3.45 -11.12 9.51
N ARG A 178 -3.59 -12.43 9.73
CA ARG A 178 -4.23 -12.98 10.92
C ARG A 178 -3.34 -13.97 11.65
N ARG A 179 -3.52 -14.05 12.98
CA ARG A 179 -2.99 -15.11 13.83
C ARG A 179 -4.10 -15.65 14.73
N GLY A 180 -4.39 -16.94 14.66
CA GLY A 180 -5.43 -17.58 15.49
C GLY A 180 -6.80 -16.93 15.32
N GLY A 181 -7.14 -16.54 14.07
CA GLY A 181 -8.42 -15.91 13.72
C GLY A 181 -8.50 -14.40 13.96
N LYS A 182 -7.54 -13.79 14.68
CA LYS A 182 -7.50 -12.35 14.96
C LYS A 182 -6.62 -11.61 13.95
N VAL A 183 -7.02 -10.40 13.58
CA VAL A 183 -6.23 -9.50 12.73
C VAL A 183 -4.98 -9.04 13.47
N VAL A 184 -3.87 -8.92 12.74
CA VAL A 184 -2.56 -8.50 13.23
C VAL A 184 -2.01 -7.43 12.30
N ASP A 185 -1.46 -6.34 12.86
CA ASP A 185 -0.77 -5.33 12.06
C ASP A 185 0.61 -5.89 11.62
N PRO A 186 0.91 -5.99 10.31
CA PRO A 186 2.20 -6.49 9.86
C PRO A 186 3.38 -5.56 10.18
N PHE A 187 3.15 -4.31 10.57
CA PHE A 187 4.17 -3.37 11.03
C PHE A 187 4.35 -3.37 12.56
N ALA A 188 3.31 -3.75 13.31
CA ALA A 188 3.28 -3.74 14.77
C ALA A 188 2.47 -4.93 15.31
N PRO A 189 3.00 -6.17 15.21
CA PRO A 189 2.23 -7.39 15.44
C PRO A 189 1.84 -7.64 16.90
N ASP A 190 2.45 -6.93 17.86
CA ASP A 190 1.96 -6.93 19.24
C ASP A 190 0.73 -6.02 19.35
N MET A 191 -0.44 -6.67 19.43
CA MET A 191 -1.75 -6.05 19.56
C MET A 191 -2.25 -6.02 21.03
N SER A 192 -1.36 -6.19 22.03
CA SER A 192 -1.73 -6.12 23.45
C SER A 192 -2.11 -4.70 23.90
N ASN A 193 -1.54 -3.68 23.25
CA ASN A 193 -1.91 -2.27 23.42
C ASN A 193 -2.04 -1.58 22.05
N PRO A 194 -3.16 -1.75 21.34
CA PRO A 194 -3.35 -1.23 19.98
C PRO A 194 -3.21 0.29 19.88
N ALA A 195 -3.61 1.03 20.92
CA ALA A 195 -3.48 2.49 21.00
C ALA A 195 -2.02 2.97 21.16
N ALA A 196 -1.08 2.09 21.49
CA ALA A 196 0.33 2.45 21.60
C ALA A 196 1.03 2.47 20.23
N CYS A 197 1.62 3.61 19.88
CA CYS A 197 2.35 3.84 18.63
C CYS A 197 3.87 3.65 18.75
N SER A 198 4.30 2.80 19.69
CA SER A 198 5.71 2.50 19.89
C SER A 198 6.28 1.72 18.70
N ALA A 199 7.57 1.93 18.42
CA ALA A 199 8.26 1.16 17.40
C ALA A 199 8.32 -0.32 17.81
N GLN A 200 7.90 -1.19 16.91
CA GLN A 200 7.94 -2.65 17.07
C GLN A 200 8.66 -3.27 15.87
N ALA A 201 9.17 -4.49 16.07
CA ALA A 201 9.61 -5.31 14.95
C ALA A 201 8.36 -5.80 14.18
N GLY A 202 8.29 -5.46 12.89
CA GLY A 202 7.23 -5.93 12.00
C GLY A 202 7.45 -7.37 11.50
N LEU A 203 6.49 -7.86 10.74
CA LEU A 203 6.53 -9.16 10.06
C LEU A 203 7.24 -9.09 8.70
N TRP A 204 7.50 -7.89 8.17
CA TRP A 204 8.19 -7.70 6.89
C TRP A 204 9.66 -8.08 6.99
N ASN A 205 10.17 -8.77 5.96
CA ASN A 205 11.62 -8.95 5.82
C ASN A 205 12.32 -7.60 5.63
N ALA A 206 13.63 -7.54 5.91
CA ALA A 206 14.37 -6.27 5.91
C ALA A 206 14.29 -5.49 4.59
N ALA A 207 14.34 -6.19 3.44
CA ALA A 207 14.25 -5.56 2.12
C ALA A 207 12.87 -4.94 1.86
N THR A 208 11.80 -5.64 2.24
CA THR A 208 10.43 -5.13 2.14
C THR A 208 10.17 -4.01 3.13
N ALA A 209 10.63 -4.14 4.38
CA ALA A 209 10.50 -3.10 5.40
C ALA A 209 11.14 -1.78 4.96
N ALA A 210 12.31 -1.82 4.31
CA ALA A 210 12.95 -0.64 3.76
C ALA A 210 12.14 0.02 2.62
N LYS A 211 11.52 -0.80 1.75
CA LYS A 211 10.66 -0.31 0.66
C LYS A 211 9.33 0.28 1.16
N LEU A 212 8.78 -0.29 2.24
CA LEU A 212 7.53 0.13 2.88
C LEU A 212 7.74 1.09 4.06
N ALA A 213 8.92 1.70 4.16
CA ALA A 213 9.21 2.67 5.22
C ALA A 213 8.13 3.76 5.25
N TYR A 214 7.70 4.11 6.47
CA TYR A 214 6.58 5.01 6.68
C TYR A 214 6.82 6.37 6.02
N LYS A 215 5.85 6.83 5.22
CA LYS A 215 5.82 8.17 4.63
C LYS A 215 4.49 8.82 4.95
N ALA A 216 4.56 10.00 5.56
CA ALA A 216 3.39 10.84 5.80
C ALA A 216 3.06 11.62 4.51
N GLY A 217 2.41 10.91 3.58
CA GLY A 217 2.01 11.39 2.25
C GLY A 217 2.84 10.78 1.11
N ALA A 218 2.32 10.88 -0.10
CA ALA A 218 3.01 10.46 -1.32
C ALA A 218 2.58 11.25 -2.55
N ILE A 219 3.43 11.26 -3.58
CA ILE A 219 3.11 11.83 -4.91
C ILE A 219 2.76 10.66 -5.82
N LEU A 220 1.45 10.47 -6.03
CA LEU A 220 0.89 9.30 -6.69
C LEU A 220 0.95 9.40 -8.22
N ASN A 221 0.51 10.53 -8.77
CA ASN A 221 0.55 10.79 -10.22
C ASN A 221 1.17 12.15 -10.46
N ALA A 222 1.96 12.26 -11.53
CA ALA A 222 2.48 13.55 -11.97
C ALA A 222 2.86 13.46 -13.45
N GLY A 223 2.65 14.54 -14.20
CA GLY A 223 2.97 14.55 -15.62
C GLY A 223 2.68 15.87 -16.32
N PHE A 224 2.95 15.88 -17.62
CA PHE A 224 2.66 17.00 -18.51
C PHE A 224 1.48 16.63 -19.42
N ALA A 225 0.54 17.56 -19.56
CA ALA A 225 -0.70 17.36 -20.29
C ALA A 225 -0.97 18.49 -21.30
N GLU A 226 -1.67 18.15 -22.38
CA GLU A 226 -2.05 19.12 -23.44
C GLU A 226 -3.24 20.01 -23.08
N ALA A 227 -3.96 19.66 -22.02
CA ALA A 227 -5.13 20.33 -21.48
C ALA A 227 -5.20 20.07 -19.96
N GLN A 228 -6.06 20.81 -19.26
CA GLN A 228 -6.25 20.65 -17.82
C GLN A 228 -6.91 19.30 -17.51
N PRO A 229 -6.24 18.36 -16.83
CA PRO A 229 -6.86 17.10 -16.46
C PRO A 229 -7.77 17.27 -15.23
N THR A 230 -8.84 16.49 -15.18
CA THR A 230 -9.64 16.28 -13.98
C THR A 230 -9.07 15.16 -13.11
N MET A 231 -9.52 15.03 -11.85
CA MET A 231 -9.15 13.89 -11.01
C MET A 231 -9.57 12.55 -11.63
N VAL A 232 -10.71 12.53 -12.34
CA VAL A 232 -11.22 11.35 -13.03
C VAL A 232 -10.29 10.97 -14.20
N ASP A 233 -9.79 11.95 -14.97
CA ASP A 233 -8.83 11.68 -16.03
C ASP A 233 -7.54 11.07 -15.50
N VAL A 234 -7.05 11.59 -14.36
CA VAL A 234 -5.86 11.08 -13.67
C VAL A 234 -6.08 9.65 -13.16
N GLU A 235 -7.19 9.39 -12.46
CA GLU A 235 -7.51 8.05 -11.94
C GLU A 235 -7.71 7.03 -13.07
N ASN A 236 -8.31 7.43 -14.19
CA ASN A 236 -8.51 6.53 -15.33
C ASN A 236 -7.23 6.30 -16.16
N GLY A 237 -6.18 7.09 -15.93
CA GLY A 237 -4.98 7.12 -16.79
C GLY A 237 -5.29 7.63 -18.20
N ALA A 238 -6.23 8.57 -18.32
CA ALA A 238 -6.73 9.13 -19.58
C ALA A 238 -6.13 10.51 -19.92
N VAL A 239 -5.14 10.96 -19.15
CA VAL A 239 -4.48 12.25 -19.38
C VAL A 239 -3.70 12.22 -20.69
N LYS A 240 -4.07 13.11 -21.61
CA LYS A 240 -3.40 13.24 -22.91
C LYS A 240 -2.05 13.96 -22.75
N PRO A 241 -0.94 13.38 -23.24
CA PRO A 241 0.39 13.92 -23.03
C PRO A 241 0.60 15.23 -23.80
N PHE A 242 1.47 16.07 -23.27
CA PHE A 242 1.94 17.28 -23.95
C PHE A 242 2.72 16.96 -25.24
N SER A 243 2.54 17.79 -26.27
CA SER A 243 3.23 17.72 -27.56
C SER A 243 3.44 19.11 -28.17
N ALA A 244 4.20 19.20 -29.26
CA ALA A 244 4.44 20.45 -29.99
C ALA A 244 3.15 21.10 -30.58
N ALA A 245 2.08 20.31 -30.77
CA ALA A 245 0.79 20.78 -31.24
C ALA A 245 -0.15 21.21 -30.11
N SER A 246 0.17 20.87 -28.86
CA SER A 246 -0.74 21.04 -27.73
C SER A 246 -1.09 22.52 -27.49
N PRO A 247 -2.38 22.86 -27.30
CA PRO A 247 -2.80 24.24 -27.07
C PRO A 247 -2.36 24.76 -25.69
N TRP A 248 -2.09 23.85 -24.75
CA TRP A 248 -1.57 24.15 -23.43
C TRP A 248 -0.39 23.24 -23.09
N LEU A 249 0.52 23.79 -22.29
CA LEU A 249 1.47 23.03 -21.49
C LEU A 249 0.97 23.08 -20.05
N ILE A 250 0.33 22.01 -19.59
CA ILE A 250 -0.09 21.85 -18.20
C ILE A 250 0.87 20.89 -17.52
N VAL A 251 1.33 21.21 -16.32
CA VAL A 251 1.85 20.20 -15.39
C VAL A 251 0.82 19.96 -14.30
N TYR A 252 0.58 18.69 -13.99
CA TYR A 252 -0.31 18.27 -12.91
C TYR A 252 0.44 17.37 -11.94
N VAL A 253 0.05 17.43 -10.67
CA VAL A 253 0.52 16.55 -9.61
C VAL A 253 -0.65 16.18 -8.71
N ARG A 254 -0.85 14.88 -8.52
CA ARG A 254 -1.76 14.31 -7.53
C ARG A 254 -0.95 13.79 -6.36
N ALA A 255 -1.11 14.42 -5.20
CA ALA A 255 -0.59 13.93 -3.93
C ALA A 255 -1.70 13.24 -3.13
N ILE A 256 -1.31 12.30 -2.26
CA ILE A 256 -2.21 11.59 -1.35
C ILE A 256 -1.74 11.76 0.09
N THR A 257 -2.72 11.78 1.02
CA THR A 257 -2.49 11.88 2.47
C THR A 257 -1.67 13.12 2.86
N LEU A 258 -2.05 14.30 2.36
CA LEU A 258 -1.48 15.57 2.84
C LEU A 258 -2.08 15.92 4.20
N LEU A 259 -1.24 16.40 5.11
CA LEU A 259 -1.58 16.68 6.50
C LEU A 259 -1.98 18.15 6.70
N PRO A 260 -2.76 18.48 7.75
CA PRO A 260 -2.90 19.85 8.19
C PRO A 260 -1.52 20.49 8.42
N GLY A 261 -1.36 21.75 8.02
CA GLY A 261 -0.09 22.47 8.07
C GLY A 261 0.80 22.31 6.82
N ASP A 262 0.55 21.32 5.97
CA ASP A 262 1.33 21.16 4.73
C ASP A 262 1.11 22.35 3.79
N GLU A 263 2.20 22.92 3.27
CA GLU A 263 2.19 23.86 2.14
C GLU A 263 2.61 23.13 0.87
N THR A 264 2.07 23.55 -0.28
CA THR A 264 2.43 22.94 -1.57
C THR A 264 2.90 24.00 -2.56
N GLU A 265 3.90 23.66 -3.35
CA GLU A 265 4.46 24.52 -4.39
C GLU A 265 4.66 23.70 -5.68
N LEU A 266 4.21 24.25 -6.80
CA LEU A 266 4.39 23.68 -8.13
C LEU A 266 4.90 24.76 -9.07
N VAL A 267 6.08 24.54 -9.66
CA VAL A 267 6.75 25.48 -10.56
C VAL A 267 6.98 24.80 -11.90
N LEU A 268 6.50 25.42 -12.99
CA LEU A 268 6.73 24.99 -14.37
C LEU A 268 7.75 25.93 -15.03
N LYS A 269 8.78 25.36 -15.65
CA LYS A 269 9.82 26.08 -16.37
C LYS A 269 9.90 25.69 -17.84
N GLY A 270 10.23 26.67 -18.67
CA GLY A 270 10.48 26.54 -20.10
C GLY A 270 11.80 25.86 -20.41
N ALA A 271 12.03 25.58 -21.69
CA ALA A 271 13.28 24.99 -22.18
C ALA A 271 14.53 25.83 -21.91
N ASP A 272 14.37 27.14 -21.73
CA ASP A 272 15.40 28.11 -21.36
C ASP A 272 15.54 28.30 -19.84
N GLY A 273 14.78 27.54 -19.04
CA GLY A 273 14.75 27.65 -17.58
C GLY A 273 13.85 28.76 -17.03
N THR A 274 13.21 29.57 -17.87
CA THR A 274 12.30 30.63 -17.42
C THR A 274 11.06 30.04 -16.75
N VAL A 275 10.58 30.65 -15.66
CA VAL A 275 9.33 30.21 -15.01
C VAL A 275 8.15 30.62 -15.89
N LEU A 276 7.42 29.62 -16.42
CA LEU A 276 6.26 29.84 -17.27
C LEU A 276 4.96 29.98 -16.46
N ALA A 277 4.86 29.24 -15.36
CA ALA A 277 3.74 29.27 -14.43
C ALA A 277 4.17 28.71 -13.07
N GLN A 278 3.58 29.21 -11.99
CA GLN A 278 3.81 28.69 -10.65
C GLN A 278 2.59 28.90 -9.76
N VAL A 279 2.48 28.07 -8.73
CA VAL A 279 1.49 28.23 -7.66
C VAL A 279 2.10 27.75 -6.36
N ARG A 280 1.87 28.50 -5.28
CA ARG A 280 2.11 28.06 -3.91
C ARG A 280 0.81 28.16 -3.14
N ARG A 281 0.36 27.07 -2.53
CA ARG A 281 -0.85 27.05 -1.68
C ARG A 281 -0.42 27.18 -0.21
N PRO A 282 -1.18 27.96 0.59
CA PRO A 282 -0.91 28.14 2.02
C PRO A 282 -1.07 26.82 2.80
N PRO A 283 -0.68 26.79 4.09
CA PRO A 283 -0.85 25.62 4.93
C PRO A 283 -2.27 25.07 4.89
N LEU A 284 -2.40 23.75 4.72
CA LEU A 284 -3.70 23.09 4.71
C LEU A 284 -4.38 23.20 6.08
N ALA A 285 -5.63 23.67 6.11
CA ALA A 285 -6.42 23.71 7.35
C ALA A 285 -6.88 22.32 7.83
N ARG A 286 -7.02 21.38 6.89
CA ARG A 286 -7.49 20.01 7.16
C ARG A 286 -6.74 19.03 6.28
N TRP A 287 -6.74 17.78 6.74
CA TRP A 287 -6.22 16.66 5.99
C TRP A 287 -6.86 16.54 4.60
N ARG A 288 -6.07 16.09 3.62
CA ARG A 288 -6.53 15.80 2.26
C ARG A 288 -6.15 14.37 1.90
N ALA A 289 -7.17 13.52 1.73
CA ALA A 289 -7.01 12.16 1.20
C ALA A 289 -6.24 12.19 -0.13
N GLN A 290 -6.64 13.13 -0.99
CA GLN A 290 -6.08 13.37 -2.30
C GLN A 290 -6.14 14.87 -2.60
N ASP A 291 -5.10 15.38 -3.26
CA ASP A 291 -5.01 16.76 -3.72
C ASP A 291 -4.46 16.77 -5.14
N LEU A 292 -5.18 17.41 -6.06
CA LEU A 292 -4.72 17.65 -7.43
C LEU A 292 -4.33 19.13 -7.55
N GLN A 293 -3.07 19.37 -7.89
CA GLN A 293 -2.53 20.69 -8.17
C GLN A 293 -2.02 20.73 -9.60
N LEU A 294 -2.24 21.86 -10.26
CA LEU A 294 -1.86 22.08 -11.64
C LEU A 294 -1.48 23.53 -11.88
N VAL A 295 -0.56 23.74 -12.82
CA VAL A 295 -0.24 25.03 -13.42
C VAL A 295 0.02 24.84 -14.90
N GLY A 296 -0.07 25.90 -15.67
CA GLY A 296 0.26 25.79 -17.08
C GLY A 296 0.29 27.09 -17.84
N LYS A 297 0.68 26.96 -19.09
CA LYS A 297 0.86 28.07 -20.03
C LYS A 297 0.11 27.75 -21.33
N ARG A 298 -0.56 28.76 -21.89
CA ARG A 298 -1.15 28.67 -23.23
C ARG A 298 -0.05 28.73 -24.29
N ARG A 299 -0.20 27.98 -25.39
CA ARG A 299 0.73 27.97 -26.51
C ARG A 299 0.99 29.38 -27.04
N PRO A 300 2.27 29.83 -27.10
CA PRO A 300 2.62 31.10 -27.73
C PRO A 300 2.27 31.10 -29.22
N PRO A 301 2.02 32.27 -29.84
CA PRO A 301 1.79 32.36 -31.29
C PRO A 301 2.95 31.80 -32.13
N THR A 302 4.19 31.90 -31.62
CA THR A 302 5.40 31.32 -32.23
C THR A 302 5.52 29.81 -32.05
N GLY A 303 4.58 29.18 -31.36
CA GLY A 303 4.62 27.76 -30.99
C GLY A 303 5.45 27.49 -29.74
N TRP A 304 5.69 26.21 -29.47
CA TRP A 304 6.54 25.77 -28.36
C TRP A 304 8.00 25.75 -28.80
N ALA A 305 8.89 26.29 -27.97
CA ALA A 305 10.33 26.13 -28.16
C ALA A 305 10.71 24.65 -28.04
N ARG A 306 11.64 24.18 -28.87
CA ARG A 306 12.23 22.85 -28.71
C ARG A 306 13.13 22.83 -27.47
N GLY A 307 13.20 21.68 -26.80
CA GLY A 307 14.03 21.50 -25.61
C GLY A 307 13.28 20.85 -24.45
N THR A 308 13.92 20.88 -23.27
CA THR A 308 13.43 20.19 -22.08
C THR A 308 12.69 21.16 -21.17
N TYR A 309 11.39 20.93 -21.01
CA TYR A 309 10.58 21.61 -20.02
C TYR A 309 10.67 20.86 -18.70
N THR A 310 10.76 21.58 -17.59
CA THR A 310 10.87 20.97 -16.27
C THR A 310 9.78 21.47 -15.34
N ALA A 311 9.37 20.64 -14.40
CA ALA A 311 8.54 21.08 -13.30
C ALA A 311 9.04 20.53 -11.97
N ASP A 312 8.96 21.37 -10.93
CA ASP A 312 9.34 21.04 -9.56
C ASP A 312 8.10 21.13 -8.68
N TYR A 313 7.73 20.03 -8.04
CA TYR A 313 6.69 19.97 -7.01
C TYR A 313 7.30 19.73 -5.65
N ARG A 314 6.85 20.47 -4.64
CA ARG A 314 7.29 20.32 -3.25
C ARG A 314 6.11 20.42 -2.30
N VAL A 315 6.15 19.58 -1.26
CA VAL A 315 5.33 19.73 -0.05
C VAL A 315 6.25 20.13 1.09
N TRP A 316 5.92 21.21 1.78
CA TRP A 316 6.63 21.65 2.97
C TRP A 316 5.81 21.30 4.20
N ARG A 317 6.46 20.73 5.22
CA ARG A 317 5.90 20.43 6.53
C ARG A 317 6.85 20.94 7.59
N ASP A 318 6.35 21.79 8.48
CA ASP A 318 7.16 22.40 9.55
C ASP A 318 8.46 23.04 9.04
N GLY A 319 8.36 23.73 7.89
CA GLY A 319 9.49 24.40 7.25
C GLY A 319 10.48 23.49 6.52
N LYS A 320 10.26 22.17 6.45
CA LYS A 320 11.11 21.20 5.75
C LYS A 320 10.40 20.59 4.56
N VAL A 321 11.15 20.25 3.51
CA VAL A 321 10.59 19.53 2.36
C VAL A 321 10.22 18.10 2.79
N ALA A 322 8.93 17.81 2.86
CA ALA A 322 8.38 16.51 3.22
C ALA A 322 8.25 15.59 1.99
N LEU A 323 7.83 16.14 0.85
CA LEU A 323 7.71 15.44 -0.43
C LEU A 323 8.27 16.31 -1.54
N SER A 324 8.90 15.70 -2.53
CA SER A 324 9.27 16.42 -3.76
C SER A 324 9.27 15.51 -4.98
N ARG A 325 9.00 16.09 -6.15
CA ARG A 325 9.13 15.43 -7.45
C ARG A 325 9.57 16.45 -8.48
N ARG A 326 10.66 16.13 -9.18
CA ARG A 326 11.04 16.80 -10.42
C ARG A 326 10.53 16.00 -11.61
N LEU A 327 9.98 16.70 -12.59
CA LEU A 327 9.40 16.17 -13.82
C LEU A 327 10.08 16.83 -14.99
N GLU A 328 10.27 16.10 -16.08
CA GLU A 328 10.83 16.64 -17.32
C GLU A 328 10.06 16.08 -18.52
N VAL A 329 9.87 16.92 -19.54
CA VAL A 329 9.33 16.52 -20.85
C VAL A 329 10.13 17.21 -21.95
N ARG A 330 10.45 16.47 -23.02
CA ARG A 330 11.22 16.98 -24.14
C ARG A 330 10.33 17.18 -25.36
N LEU A 331 10.46 18.36 -25.98
CA LEU A 331 9.95 18.66 -27.32
C LEU A 331 11.08 18.71 -28.36
#